data_AF-A0A5J4U6I8-F1
#
_entry.id   AF-A0A5J4U6I8-F1
#
_cell.length_a   1.000
_cell.length_b   1.000
_cell.length_c   1.000
_cell.angle_alpha   90.00
_cell.angle_beta   90.00
_cell.angle_gamma   90.00
#
_symmetry.space_group_name_H-M   'P 1'
#
loop_
_entity.id
_entity.type
_entity.pdbx_description
1 polymer ?
#
loop_
_entity_poly.entity_id
_entity_poly.type
_entity_poly.pdbx_seq_one_letter_code
_entity_poly.pdbx_strand_id
1 'polypeptide(L)'
;MPIAGINEDEEYIDQDLLFDMYLDFMCSCRLAFKSGTSKKFQDFWRASIRLARLQPDTPIEQILQKYNRQQISEKIRLKCNGLILNMLEPMQDQYCSIQIDTAKILSYHVAIAVIVFPFLGTKPFVLTSYIGSVRKVNYLDFGVRLFNLLQGRGISFASITTDSMKSQLDSYYLNTDDNISHYIFLRPIPFGAPCADHLISHNICRNSQREDST
;
A
#
# COMPACT_ATOMS: atom_id res chain seq x y z
N MET A 1 -57.57 3.73 -22.33
CA MET A 1 -57.44 2.84 -21.16
C MET A 1 -56.13 3.17 -20.49
N PRO A 2 -56.13 3.81 -19.31
CA PRO A 2 -54.90 4.09 -18.58
C PRO A 2 -54.37 2.79 -17.96
N ILE A 3 -53.07 2.56 -18.11
CA ILE A 3 -52.35 1.45 -17.47
C ILE A 3 -52.22 1.82 -15.98
N ALA A 4 -52.99 1.14 -15.15
CA ALA A 4 -52.83 1.17 -13.70
C ALA A 4 -51.59 0.36 -13.31
N GLY A 5 -50.75 0.91 -12.42
CA GLY A 5 -49.76 0.09 -11.71
C GLY A 5 -48.32 0.61 -11.63
N ILE A 6 -48.05 1.89 -11.89
CA ILE A 6 -46.88 2.51 -11.25
C ILE A 6 -47.40 3.01 -9.91
N ASN A 7 -47.20 2.22 -8.84
CA ASN A 7 -47.29 2.75 -7.48
C ASN A 7 -46.15 3.76 -7.32
N GLU A 8 -46.45 5.02 -7.59
CA GLU A 8 -45.67 6.18 -7.15
C GLU A 8 -45.90 6.38 -5.65
N ASP A 9 -45.54 5.38 -4.84
CA ASP A 9 -45.14 5.65 -3.46
C ASP A 9 -43.66 6.03 -3.51
N GLU A 10 -43.35 7.18 -4.12
CA GLU A 10 -42.10 7.87 -3.83
C GLU A 10 -42.21 8.34 -2.38
N GLU A 11 -41.80 7.47 -1.44
CA GLU A 11 -41.54 7.85 -0.07
C GLU A 11 -40.63 9.08 -0.10
N TYR A 12 -41.21 10.25 0.17
CA TYR A 12 -40.44 11.48 0.30
C TYR A 12 -39.55 11.34 1.53
N ILE A 13 -38.30 10.95 1.30
CA ILE A 13 -37.29 10.95 2.34
C ILE A 13 -36.88 12.40 2.55
N ASP A 14 -37.30 12.95 3.69
CA ASP A 14 -36.88 14.26 4.16
C ASP A 14 -35.33 14.31 4.19
N GLN A 15 -34.77 15.33 3.55
CA GLN A 15 -33.32 15.50 3.45
C GLN A 15 -32.68 15.68 4.83
N ASP A 16 -33.38 16.32 5.76
CA ASP A 16 -32.89 16.55 7.11
C ASP A 16 -32.85 15.23 7.89
N LEU A 17 -33.89 14.40 7.77
CA LEU A 17 -33.92 13.05 8.36
C LEU A 17 -32.79 12.17 7.80
N LEU A 18 -32.56 12.21 6.48
CA LEU A 18 -31.47 11.46 5.85
C LEU A 18 -30.10 11.93 6.35
N PHE A 19 -29.95 13.23 6.55
CA PHE A 19 -28.72 13.81 7.09
C PHE A 19 -28.49 13.40 8.55
N ASP A 20 -29.51 13.41 9.39
CA ASP A 20 -29.42 12.96 10.79
C ASP A 20 -29.05 11.48 10.89
N MET A 21 -29.67 10.63 10.07
CA MET A 21 -29.30 9.21 9.98
C MET A 21 -27.84 9.01 9.54
N TYR A 22 -27.37 9.83 8.59
CA TYR A 22 -25.98 9.81 8.16
C TYR A 22 -25.03 10.24 9.30
N LEU A 23 -25.37 11.29 10.05
CA LEU A 23 -24.58 11.73 11.19
C LEU A 23 -24.49 10.67 12.29
N ASP A 24 -25.62 10.06 12.66
CA ASP A 24 -25.66 9.00 13.67
C ASP A 24 -24.80 7.80 13.26
N PHE A 25 -24.89 7.37 11.99
CA PHE A 25 -24.05 6.31 11.44
C PHE A 25 -22.55 6.66 11.54
N MET A 26 -22.17 7.87 11.13
CA MET A 26 -20.77 8.31 11.13
C MET A 26 -20.20 8.38 12.55
N CYS A 27 -20.98 8.86 13.51
CA CYS A 27 -20.65 8.90 14.93
C CYS A 27 -20.48 7.48 15.51
N SER A 28 -21.45 6.60 15.25
CA SER A 28 -21.44 5.22 15.71
C SER A 28 -20.25 4.42 15.16
N CYS A 29 -19.87 4.68 13.91
CA CYS A 29 -18.75 3.99 13.26
C CYS A 29 -17.40 4.70 13.44
N ARG A 30 -17.37 5.87 14.09
CA ARG A 30 -16.19 6.76 14.22
C ARG A 30 -15.49 7.01 12.88
N LEU A 31 -16.27 7.20 11.82
CA LEU A 31 -15.75 7.46 10.48
C LEU A 31 -15.45 8.95 10.32
N ALA A 32 -14.35 9.27 9.64
CA ALA A 32 -14.08 10.66 9.24
C ALA A 32 -15.05 11.07 8.12
N PHE A 33 -15.54 12.31 8.12
CA PHE A 33 -16.44 12.83 7.07
C PHE A 33 -15.92 12.57 5.64
N LYS A 34 -14.61 12.74 5.43
CA LYS A 34 -13.95 12.45 4.14
C LYS A 34 -14.10 10.98 3.71
N SER A 35 -14.16 10.05 4.66
CA SER A 35 -14.38 8.63 4.38
C SER A 35 -15.84 8.34 4.01
N GLY A 36 -16.80 8.95 4.71
CA GLY A 36 -18.24 8.78 4.46
C GLY A 36 -18.70 9.41 3.13
N THR A 37 -18.02 10.46 2.66
CA THR A 37 -18.30 11.05 1.34
C THR A 37 -17.44 10.48 0.21
N SER A 38 -16.60 9.48 0.49
CA SER A 38 -15.73 8.89 -0.52
C SER A 38 -16.51 8.09 -1.55
N LYS A 39 -16.09 8.14 -2.81
CA LYS A 39 -16.65 7.31 -3.89
C LYS A 39 -16.68 5.82 -3.50
N LYS A 40 -15.63 5.33 -2.83
CA LYS A 40 -15.54 3.95 -2.35
C LYS A 40 -16.68 3.59 -1.39
N PHE A 41 -17.01 4.48 -0.46
CA PHE A 41 -18.13 4.28 0.47
C PHE A 41 -19.47 4.32 -0.26
N GLN A 42 -19.67 5.28 -1.16
CA GLN A 42 -20.90 5.38 -1.96
C GLN A 42 -21.11 4.14 -2.85
N ASP A 43 -20.06 3.66 -3.51
CA ASP A 43 -20.10 2.46 -4.34
C ASP A 43 -20.45 1.22 -3.48
N PHE A 44 -19.86 1.10 -2.28
CA PHE A 44 -20.19 0.04 -1.33
C PHE A 44 -21.66 0.11 -0.87
N TRP A 45 -22.14 1.29 -0.47
CA TRP A 45 -23.51 1.51 -0.02
C TRP A 45 -24.53 1.12 -1.10
N ARG A 46 -24.34 1.63 -2.33
CA ARG A 46 -25.20 1.32 -3.48
C ARG A 46 -25.19 -0.17 -3.83
N ALA A 47 -24.02 -0.80 -3.82
CA ALA A 47 -23.90 -2.23 -4.08
C ALA A 47 -24.61 -3.07 -3.00
N SER A 48 -24.51 -2.65 -1.73
CA SER A 48 -25.16 -3.32 -0.60
C SER A 48 -26.69 -3.24 -0.70
N ILE A 49 -27.24 -2.06 -1.01
CA ILE A 49 -28.68 -1.88 -1.27
C ILE A 49 -29.13 -2.76 -2.44
N ARG A 50 -28.37 -2.74 -3.55
CA ARG A 50 -28.69 -3.56 -4.73
C ARG A 50 -28.71 -5.05 -4.39
N LEU A 51 -27.74 -5.51 -3.59
CA LEU A 51 -27.66 -6.91 -3.17
C LEU A 51 -28.82 -7.29 -2.23
N ALA A 52 -29.18 -6.43 -1.28
CA ALA A 52 -30.34 -6.64 -0.41
C ALA A 52 -31.66 -6.72 -1.19
N ARG A 53 -31.83 -5.89 -2.25
CA ARG A 53 -33.00 -5.97 -3.14
C ARG A 53 -33.06 -7.27 -3.95
N LEU A 54 -31.92 -7.85 -4.29
CA LEU A 54 -31.86 -9.13 -5.00
C LEU A 54 -32.10 -10.34 -4.07
N GLN A 55 -31.99 -10.14 -2.76
CA GLN A 55 -32.12 -11.17 -1.74
C GLN A 55 -32.99 -10.66 -0.57
N PRO A 56 -34.27 -10.33 -0.82
CA PRO A 56 -35.11 -9.63 0.15
C PRO A 56 -35.36 -10.44 1.43
N ASP A 57 -35.34 -11.78 1.34
CA ASP A 57 -35.55 -12.68 2.48
C ASP A 57 -34.27 -12.96 3.27
N THR A 58 -33.11 -12.48 2.80
CA THR A 58 -31.82 -12.70 3.46
C THR A 58 -31.53 -11.54 4.42
N PRO A 59 -31.34 -11.80 5.73
CA PRO A 59 -30.95 -10.77 6.68
C PRO A 59 -29.65 -10.08 6.27
N ILE A 60 -29.56 -8.76 6.48
CA ILE A 60 -28.41 -7.98 6.04
C ILE A 60 -27.10 -8.41 6.70
N GLU A 61 -27.16 -9.01 7.89
CA GLU A 61 -26.01 -9.57 8.62
C GLU A 61 -25.44 -10.83 7.94
N GLN A 62 -26.27 -11.54 7.17
CA GLN A 62 -25.83 -12.68 6.36
C GLN A 62 -25.24 -12.20 5.03
N ILE A 63 -25.80 -11.12 4.46
CA ILE A 63 -25.28 -10.48 3.24
C ILE A 63 -23.92 -9.82 3.51
N LEU A 64 -23.84 -9.02 4.57
CA LEU A 64 -22.64 -8.35 5.06
C LEU A 64 -22.01 -9.17 6.17
N GLN A 65 -21.53 -10.37 5.81
CA GLN A 65 -20.95 -11.31 6.76
C GLN A 65 -19.97 -10.61 7.71
N LYS A 66 -20.27 -10.67 9.01
CA LYS A 66 -19.49 -10.00 10.04
C LYS A 66 -18.15 -10.71 10.21
N TYR A 67 -17.12 -10.17 9.57
CA TYR A 67 -15.75 -10.59 9.79
C TYR A 67 -15.16 -9.85 10.99
N ASN A 68 -14.42 -10.58 11.83
CA ASN A 68 -13.58 -9.93 12.81
C ASN A 68 -12.37 -9.26 12.14
N ARG A 69 -11.67 -8.39 12.89
CA ARG A 69 -10.54 -7.61 12.35
C ARG A 69 -9.42 -8.48 11.75
N GLN A 70 -9.15 -9.65 12.34
CA GLN A 70 -8.12 -10.57 11.85
C GLN A 70 -8.54 -11.21 10.52
N GLN A 71 -9.79 -11.66 10.40
CA GLN A 71 -10.35 -12.21 9.17
C GLN A 71 -10.36 -11.18 8.04
N ILE A 72 -10.71 -9.92 8.33
CA ILE A 72 -10.64 -8.82 7.35
C ILE A 72 -9.20 -8.62 6.89
N SER A 73 -8.25 -8.52 7.83
CA SER A 73 -6.83 -8.35 7.53
C SER A 73 -6.31 -9.48 6.64
N GLU A 74 -6.67 -10.72 6.92
CA GLU A 74 -6.24 -11.88 6.15
C GLU A 74 -6.85 -11.90 4.74
N LYS A 75 -8.15 -11.59 4.61
CA LYS A 75 -8.79 -11.45 3.30
C LYS A 75 -8.18 -10.33 2.46
N ILE A 76 -7.87 -9.18 3.07
CA ILE A 76 -7.17 -8.08 2.40
C ILE A 76 -5.78 -8.55 1.95
N ARG A 77 -5.02 -9.21 2.83
CA ARG A 77 -3.68 -9.74 2.52
C ARG A 77 -3.72 -10.68 1.32
N LEU A 78 -4.63 -11.66 1.32
CA LEU A 78 -4.78 -12.61 0.22
C LEU A 78 -5.15 -11.92 -1.10
N LYS A 79 -6.10 -10.96 -1.08
CA LYS A 79 -6.48 -10.19 -2.27
C LYS A 79 -5.32 -9.32 -2.78
N CYS A 80 -4.65 -8.60 -1.90
CA CYS A 80 -3.51 -7.76 -2.25
C CYS A 80 -2.38 -8.59 -2.85
N ASN A 81 -2.06 -9.75 -2.25
CA ASN A 81 -1.08 -10.67 -2.81
C ASN A 81 -1.48 -11.07 -4.23
N GLY A 82 -2.71 -11.56 -4.45
CA GLY A 82 -3.19 -11.92 -5.79
C GLY A 82 -3.07 -10.77 -6.80
N LEU A 83 -3.44 -9.55 -6.40
CA LEU A 83 -3.31 -8.36 -7.26
C LEU A 83 -1.86 -8.04 -7.59
N ILE A 84 -0.95 -8.06 -6.61
CA ILE A 84 0.48 -7.84 -6.82
C ILE A 84 1.03 -8.90 -7.78
N LEU A 85 0.63 -10.17 -7.63
CA LEU A 85 1.08 -11.24 -8.51
C LEU A 85 0.63 -11.00 -9.95
N ASN A 86 -0.63 -10.65 -10.15
CA ASN A 86 -1.16 -10.32 -11.48
C ASN A 86 -0.49 -9.08 -12.10
N MET A 87 -0.08 -8.12 -11.26
CA MET A 87 0.66 -6.93 -11.72
C MET A 87 2.10 -7.26 -12.13
N LEU A 88 2.72 -8.28 -11.52
CA LEU A 88 4.08 -8.70 -11.84
C LEU A 88 4.16 -9.65 -13.04
N GLU A 89 3.12 -10.42 -13.32
CA GLU A 89 3.05 -11.39 -14.42
C GLU A 89 3.46 -10.79 -15.80
N PRO A 90 2.92 -9.64 -16.25
CA PRO A 90 3.33 -9.05 -17.54
C PRO A 90 4.76 -8.48 -17.53
N MET A 91 5.43 -8.47 -16.37
CA MET A 91 6.78 -7.91 -16.21
C MET A 91 7.87 -8.98 -16.24
N GLN A 92 7.52 -10.22 -16.58
CA GLN A 92 8.49 -11.30 -16.74
C GLN A 92 9.59 -10.92 -17.73
N ASP A 93 10.83 -11.30 -17.42
CA ASP A 93 12.05 -11.01 -18.19
C ASP A 93 12.41 -9.51 -18.28
N GLN A 94 11.77 -8.67 -17.48
CA GLN A 94 12.03 -7.23 -17.43
C GLN A 94 13.00 -6.86 -16.32
N TYR A 95 13.62 -5.70 -16.48
CA TYR A 95 14.44 -5.09 -15.43
C TYR A 95 13.58 -4.21 -14.52
N CYS A 96 13.80 -4.32 -13.23
CA CYS A 96 13.17 -3.47 -12.23
C CYS A 96 14.18 -2.78 -11.31
N SER A 97 13.77 -1.62 -10.80
CA SER A 97 14.38 -0.94 -9.68
C SER A 97 13.44 -0.96 -8.49
N ILE A 98 14.00 -1.06 -7.29
CA ILE A 98 13.24 -1.02 -6.03
C ILE A 98 13.60 0.25 -5.28
N GLN A 99 12.59 1.00 -4.87
CA GLN A 99 12.75 2.13 -3.97
C GLN A 99 12.24 1.70 -2.58
N ILE A 100 13.10 1.81 -1.57
CA ILE A 100 12.75 1.53 -0.18
C ILE A 100 12.70 2.84 0.58
N ASP A 101 11.51 3.16 1.07
CA ASP A 101 11.30 4.27 1.99
C ASP A 101 10.93 3.74 3.38
N THR A 102 11.21 4.52 4.41
CA THR A 102 10.92 4.15 5.80
C THR A 102 10.23 5.24 6.58
N ALA A 103 9.11 4.88 7.19
CA ALA A 103 8.40 5.74 8.12
C ALA A 103 8.49 5.20 9.55
N LYS A 104 8.73 6.07 10.52
CA LYS A 104 8.64 5.73 11.94
C LYS A 104 7.18 5.77 12.40
N ILE A 105 6.69 4.66 12.94
CA ILE A 105 5.35 4.57 13.55
C ILE A 105 5.53 4.16 15.01
N LEU A 106 5.33 5.13 15.92
CA LEU A 106 5.55 4.96 17.36
C LEU A 106 6.98 4.45 17.66
N SER A 107 7.10 3.24 18.18
CA SER A 107 8.36 2.56 18.52
C SER A 107 8.93 1.69 17.39
N TYR A 108 8.20 1.53 16.28
CA TYR A 108 8.59 0.69 15.16
C TYR A 108 8.86 1.53 13.91
N HIS A 109 9.49 0.91 12.92
CA HIS A 109 9.60 1.46 11.58
C HIS A 109 8.86 0.56 10.60
N VAL A 110 8.27 1.20 9.61
CA VAL A 110 7.66 0.55 8.46
C VAL A 110 8.54 0.86 7.26
N ALA A 111 9.18 -0.16 6.71
CA ALA A 111 9.87 -0.08 5.43
C ALA A 111 8.88 -0.46 4.33
N ILE A 112 8.80 0.35 3.27
CA ILE A 112 7.91 0.14 2.13
C ILE A 112 8.78 0.00 0.89
N ALA A 113 8.61 -1.09 0.16
CA ALA A 113 9.26 -1.30 -1.11
C ALA A 113 8.28 -0.97 -2.25
N VAL A 114 8.67 -0.01 -3.08
CA VAL A 114 7.99 0.35 -4.32
C VAL A 114 8.81 -0.20 -5.48
N ILE A 115 8.15 -0.87 -6.42
CA ILE A 115 8.78 -1.37 -7.63
C ILE A 115 8.55 -0.41 -8.80
N VAL A 116 9.60 -0.23 -9.59
CA VAL A 116 9.63 0.62 -10.78
C VAL A 116 10.19 -0.21 -11.93
N PHE A 117 9.52 -0.18 -13.08
CA PHE A 117 10.01 -0.78 -14.32
C PHE A 117 10.39 0.35 -15.28
N PRO A 118 11.67 0.77 -15.32
CA PRO A 118 12.09 1.99 -16.02
C PRO A 118 11.83 1.95 -17.53
N PHE A 119 11.76 0.77 -18.14
CA PHE A 119 11.63 0.61 -19.59
C PHE A 119 10.20 0.31 -20.07
N LEU A 120 9.24 0.08 -19.16
CA LEU A 120 7.89 -0.36 -19.52
C LEU A 120 6.84 0.76 -19.45
N GLY A 121 7.21 1.94 -18.95
CA GLY A 121 6.26 3.05 -18.76
C GLY A 121 5.14 2.75 -17.77
N THR A 122 5.22 1.63 -17.03
CA THR A 122 4.24 1.23 -16.03
C THR A 122 4.37 2.09 -14.79
N LYS A 123 3.24 2.50 -14.21
CA LYS A 123 3.25 3.27 -12.97
C LYS A 123 3.91 2.46 -11.84
N PRO A 124 4.77 3.08 -11.02
CA PRO A 124 5.28 2.44 -9.82
C PRO A 124 4.17 1.97 -8.90
N PHE A 125 4.38 0.86 -8.20
CA PHE A 125 3.43 0.35 -7.22
C PHE A 125 4.13 -0.24 -6.00
N VAL A 126 3.41 -0.25 -4.88
CA VAL A 126 3.89 -0.85 -3.63
C VAL A 126 3.91 -2.37 -3.80
N LEU A 127 5.09 -2.96 -3.68
CA LEU A 127 5.31 -4.38 -3.79
C LEU A 127 5.05 -5.08 -2.44
N THR A 128 5.67 -4.58 -1.38
CA THR A 128 5.51 -5.12 -0.03
C THR A 128 6.02 -4.13 1.00
N SER A 129 5.75 -4.40 2.27
CA SER A 129 6.32 -3.68 3.40
C SER A 129 6.86 -4.63 4.46
N TYR A 130 7.67 -4.10 5.36
CA TYR A 130 8.14 -4.76 6.57
C TYR A 130 7.91 -3.81 7.75
N ILE A 131 7.46 -4.36 8.88
CA ILE A 131 7.29 -3.63 10.14
C ILE A 131 8.25 -4.21 11.17
N GLY A 132 9.12 -3.37 11.74
CA GLY A 132 9.95 -3.77 12.87
C GLY A 132 11.07 -2.78 13.17
N SER A 133 12.19 -3.27 13.70
CA SER A 133 13.31 -2.41 14.11
C SER A 133 14.24 -2.08 12.94
N VAL A 134 14.92 -0.93 13.03
CA VAL A 134 15.87 -0.39 12.02
C VAL A 134 17.24 -1.07 12.03
N ARG A 135 17.31 -2.35 12.41
CA ARG A 135 18.56 -3.11 12.44
C ARG A 135 18.93 -3.58 11.03
N LYS A 136 20.24 -3.59 10.72
CA LYS A 136 20.79 -4.05 9.43
C LYS A 136 20.22 -5.41 9.01
N VAL A 137 20.24 -6.40 9.92
CA VAL A 137 19.75 -7.76 9.68
C VAL A 137 18.30 -7.80 9.15
N ASN A 138 17.45 -6.88 9.59
CA ASN A 138 16.05 -6.86 9.15
C ASN A 138 15.92 -6.30 7.73
N TYR A 139 16.75 -5.33 7.36
CA TYR A 139 16.80 -4.81 5.99
C TYR A 139 17.43 -5.84 5.03
N LEU A 140 18.47 -6.56 5.47
CA LEU A 140 19.02 -7.68 4.70
C LEU A 140 17.95 -8.75 4.43
N ASP A 141 17.27 -9.24 5.47
CA ASP A 141 16.18 -10.21 5.33
C ASP A 141 15.04 -9.69 4.43
N PHE A 142 14.68 -8.41 4.58
CA PHE A 142 13.68 -7.78 3.71
C PHE A 142 14.11 -7.73 2.25
N GLY A 143 15.36 -7.33 1.98
CA GLY A 143 15.95 -7.31 0.64
C GLY A 143 16.03 -8.70 0.01
N VAL A 144 16.47 -9.71 0.76
CA VAL A 144 16.56 -11.10 0.29
C VAL A 144 15.17 -11.64 -0.08
N ARG A 145 14.13 -11.35 0.72
CA ARG A 145 12.75 -11.72 0.38
C ARG A 145 12.26 -11.05 -0.90
N LEU A 146 12.51 -9.74 -1.06
CA LEU A 146 12.18 -9.01 -2.27
C LEU A 146 12.85 -9.62 -3.50
N PHE A 147 14.14 -9.92 -3.37
CA PHE A 147 14.92 -10.55 -4.42
C PHE A 147 14.33 -11.91 -4.81
N ASN A 148 14.13 -12.82 -3.86
CA ASN A 148 13.59 -14.16 -4.13
C ASN A 148 12.21 -14.10 -4.78
N LEU A 149 11.37 -13.12 -4.39
CA LEU A 149 10.06 -12.89 -4.99
C LEU A 149 10.17 -12.52 -6.48
N LEU A 150 11.11 -11.66 -6.84
CA LEU A 150 11.30 -11.16 -8.21
C LEU A 150 12.02 -12.18 -9.09
N GLN A 151 13.07 -12.81 -8.58
CA GLN A 151 13.80 -13.87 -9.27
C GLN A 151 12.89 -15.06 -9.59
N GLY A 152 12.05 -15.48 -8.63
CA GLY A 152 11.06 -16.54 -8.84
C GLY A 152 10.02 -16.24 -9.94
N ARG A 153 10.03 -15.03 -10.51
CA ARG A 153 9.16 -14.57 -11.61
C ARG A 153 9.94 -14.18 -12.87
N GLY A 154 11.23 -14.46 -12.94
CA GLY A 154 12.07 -14.05 -14.07
C GLY A 154 12.28 -12.54 -14.16
N ILE A 155 12.03 -11.78 -13.10
CA ILE A 155 12.23 -10.32 -13.08
C ILE A 155 13.65 -10.03 -12.63
N SER A 156 14.39 -9.29 -13.45
CA SER A 156 15.79 -8.94 -13.21
C SER A 156 15.90 -7.70 -12.32
N PHE A 157 16.46 -7.87 -11.12
CA PHE A 157 16.62 -6.78 -10.16
C PHE A 157 17.88 -5.95 -10.47
N ALA A 158 17.69 -4.74 -11.01
CA ALA A 158 18.79 -3.88 -11.49
C ALA A 158 19.39 -2.98 -10.41
N SER A 159 18.54 -2.36 -9.58
CA SER A 159 19.03 -1.40 -8.58
C SER A 159 18.06 -1.19 -7.41
N ILE A 160 18.63 -0.83 -6.27
CA ILE A 160 17.89 -0.47 -5.06
C ILE A 160 18.23 0.96 -4.65
N THR A 161 17.22 1.75 -4.33
CA THR A 161 17.38 3.12 -3.82
C THR A 161 16.77 3.19 -2.44
N THR A 162 17.53 3.67 -1.45
CA THR A 162 17.07 3.81 -0.06
C THR A 162 17.35 5.19 0.49
N ASP A 163 16.80 5.52 1.65
CA ASP A 163 17.26 6.69 2.40
C ASP A 163 18.71 6.48 2.90
N SER A 164 19.30 7.57 3.36
CA SER A 164 20.62 7.74 3.95
C SER A 164 20.80 7.13 5.35
N MET A 165 19.81 6.37 5.84
CA MET A 165 19.91 5.67 7.12
C MET A 165 21.01 4.62 7.07
N LYS A 166 21.97 4.69 8.01
CA LYS A 166 23.16 3.82 8.03
C LYS A 166 22.82 2.33 7.87
N SER A 167 21.82 1.82 8.58
CA SER A 167 21.45 0.40 8.50
C SER A 167 20.88 0.00 7.14
N GLN A 168 20.29 0.91 6.37
CA GLN A 168 19.89 0.66 4.98
C GLN A 168 21.10 0.69 4.05
N LEU A 169 21.94 1.72 4.17
CA LEU A 169 23.18 1.84 3.40
C LEU A 169 24.04 0.59 3.55
N ASP A 170 24.30 0.19 4.80
CA ASP A 170 25.09 -1.00 5.15
C ASP A 170 24.50 -2.30 4.58
N SER A 171 23.17 -2.35 4.37
CA SER A 171 22.48 -3.54 3.87
C SER A 171 22.52 -3.66 2.34
N TYR A 172 22.57 -2.55 1.61
CA TYR A 172 22.31 -2.54 0.17
C TYR A 172 23.47 -2.02 -0.68
N TYR A 173 24.45 -1.35 -0.09
CA TYR A 173 25.60 -0.84 -0.83
C TYR A 173 26.61 -1.94 -1.12
N LEU A 174 27.11 -1.97 -2.35
CA LEU A 174 28.07 -3.00 -2.76
C LEU A 174 29.42 -2.91 -2.05
N ASN A 175 29.77 -1.71 -1.56
CA ASN A 175 31.05 -1.46 -0.90
C ASN A 175 31.02 -1.76 0.61
N THR A 176 29.88 -2.17 1.17
CA THR A 176 29.78 -2.49 2.60
C THR A 176 29.92 -3.98 2.84
N ASP A 177 30.67 -4.37 3.88
CA ASP A 177 30.79 -5.77 4.26
C ASP A 177 29.42 -6.32 4.65
N ASP A 178 29.15 -7.59 4.30
CA ASP A 178 27.92 -8.27 4.69
C ASP A 178 26.64 -7.54 4.20
N ASN A 179 26.67 -7.08 2.94
CA ASN A 179 25.51 -6.53 2.24
C ASN A 179 24.68 -7.62 1.52
N ILE A 180 23.53 -7.23 0.94
CA ILE A 180 22.59 -8.11 0.24
C ILE A 180 23.23 -8.98 -0.85
N SER A 181 24.28 -8.51 -1.53
CA SER A 181 24.97 -9.25 -2.60
C SER A 181 25.62 -10.56 -2.12
N HIS A 182 25.93 -10.70 -0.83
CA HIS A 182 26.45 -11.95 -0.25
C HIS A 182 25.36 -13.01 -0.05
N TYR A 183 24.09 -12.60 -0.08
CA TYR A 183 22.94 -13.45 0.21
C TYR A 183 22.11 -13.79 -1.03
N ILE A 184 22.47 -13.20 -2.18
CA ILE A 184 21.78 -13.39 -3.45
C ILE A 184 22.80 -13.89 -4.48
N PHE A 185 22.46 -14.94 -5.21
CA PHE A 185 23.30 -15.48 -6.28
C PHE A 185 22.82 -14.92 -7.62
N LEU A 186 23.39 -13.79 -8.06
CA LEU A 186 22.92 -13.07 -9.26
C LEU A 186 24.04 -12.56 -10.16
N ARG A 187 23.71 -12.42 -11.45
CA ARG A 187 24.33 -11.46 -12.37
C ARG A 187 23.23 -10.82 -13.24
N PRO A 188 23.20 -9.47 -13.38
CA PRO A 188 24.04 -8.49 -12.69
C PRO A 188 23.68 -8.38 -11.19
N ILE A 189 24.66 -7.99 -10.37
CA ILE A 189 24.43 -7.70 -8.94
C ILE A 189 23.72 -6.35 -8.85
N PRO A 190 22.60 -6.23 -8.11
CA PRO A 190 21.87 -4.98 -7.98
C PRO A 190 22.74 -3.91 -7.30
N PHE A 191 22.78 -2.72 -7.89
CA PHE A 191 23.49 -1.58 -7.30
C PHE A 191 22.62 -0.85 -6.27
N GLY A 192 23.16 -0.58 -5.10
CA GLY A 192 22.53 0.24 -4.06
C GLY A 192 22.96 1.71 -4.13
N ALA A 193 21.98 2.62 -4.12
CA ALA A 193 22.21 4.06 -4.12
C ALA A 193 21.36 4.79 -3.06
N PRO A 194 21.81 5.96 -2.58
CA PRO A 194 21.03 6.78 -1.67
C PRO A 194 19.99 7.59 -2.46
N CYS A 195 18.90 7.94 -1.81
CA CYS A 195 17.93 8.88 -2.32
C CYS A 195 18.60 10.26 -2.51
N ALA A 196 18.60 10.78 -3.73
CA ALA A 196 19.18 12.08 -4.06
C ALA A 196 18.48 13.22 -3.30
N ASP A 197 17.16 13.15 -3.13
CA ASP A 197 16.39 14.16 -2.40
C ASP A 197 16.87 14.27 -0.95
N HIS A 198 17.07 13.13 -0.28
CA HIS A 198 17.61 13.12 1.08
C HIS A 198 19.04 13.65 1.14
N LEU A 199 19.90 13.33 0.16
CA LEU A 199 21.24 13.92 0.08
C LEU A 199 21.19 15.45 -0.05
N ILE A 200 20.31 15.97 -0.90
CA ILE A 200 20.12 17.41 -1.09
C ILE A 200 19.60 18.05 0.20
N SER A 201 18.55 17.50 0.81
CA SER A 201 17.99 18.00 2.06
C SER A 201 19.02 18.02 3.19
N HIS A 202 19.82 16.97 3.34
CA HIS A 202 20.89 16.93 4.35
C HIS A 202 21.95 18.02 4.12
N ASN A 203 22.33 18.27 2.86
CA ASN A 203 23.29 19.32 2.54
C ASN A 203 22.73 20.72 2.83
N ILE A 204 21.45 20.96 2.51
CA ILE A 204 20.78 22.23 2.83
C ILE A 204 20.75 22.44 4.35
N CYS A 205 20.25 21.46 5.13
CA CYS A 205 20.18 21.59 6.58
C CYS A 205 21.55 21.79 7.23
N ARG A 206 22.60 21.12 6.74
CA ARG A 206 23.97 21.30 7.25
C ARG A 206 24.52 22.70 6.98
N ASN A 207 24.19 23.29 5.84
CA ASN A 207 24.64 24.64 5.50
C ASN A 207 23.92 25.69 6.34
N SER A 208 22.61 25.56 6.56
CA SER A 208 21.87 26.48 7.45
C SER A 208 22.38 26.45 8.89
N GLN A 209 22.72 25.28 9.43
CA GLN A 209 23.29 25.17 10.79
C GLN A 209 24.69 25.80 10.92
N ARG A 210 25.45 25.90 9.83
CA ARG A 210 26.77 26.56 9.82
C ARG A 210 26.67 28.08 9.80
N GLU A 211 25.65 28.61 9.12
CA GLU A 211 25.40 30.06 9.08
C GLU A 211 24.87 30.58 10.44
N ASP A 212 24.10 29.78 11.18
CA ASP A 212 23.61 30.14 12.52
C ASP A 212 24.67 30.03 13.64
N SER A 213 25.85 29.47 13.33
CA SER A 213 26.95 29.25 14.30
C SER A 213 28.18 30.14 14.06
N THR A 214 28.06 31.11 13.15
CA THR A 214 29.04 32.19 12.88
C THR A 214 28.45 33.55 13.18
#